data_AF-A0A1Q7WQQ7-F1
#
_entry.id   AF-A0A1Q7WQQ7-F1
#
_cell.length_a   1.000
_cell.length_b   1.000
_cell.length_c   1.000
_cell.angle_alpha   90.00
_cell.angle_beta   90.00
_cell.angle_gamma   90.00
#
_symmetry.space_group_name_H-M   'P 1'
#
loop_
_entity.id
_entity.type
_entity.pdbx_description
1 polymer ?
#
loop_
_entity_poly.entity_id
_entity_poly.type
_entity_poly.pdbx_seq_one_letter_code
_entity_poly.pdbx_strand_id
1 'polypeptide(L)'
;MPLRPMSGSTEFRLAMTRTILPALDAFRPEIVLISAGFDAHRSDPLAQLALDEGDYVWVTEQLLEIAGRHAEGRVVAALEGGYNLGALSSSVAAHLRVLMST
;
A
#
# COMPACT_ATOMS: atom_id res chain seq x y z
N MET A 1 -6.77 -9.77 -3.09
CA MET A 1 -8.07 -10.00 -2.42
C MET A 1 -9.10 -9.11 -3.10
N PRO A 2 -10.24 -9.61 -3.59
CA PRO A 2 -11.21 -8.76 -4.27
C PRO A 2 -11.90 -7.82 -3.26
N LEU A 3 -11.97 -6.53 -3.63
CA LEU A 3 -12.78 -5.52 -2.93
C LEU A 3 -13.98 -5.15 -3.80
N ARG A 4 -15.06 -4.70 -3.18
CA ARG A 4 -16.24 -4.24 -3.92
C ARG A 4 -15.94 -2.86 -4.52
N PRO A 5 -16.58 -2.49 -5.63
CA PRO A 5 -16.56 -1.10 -6.08
C PRO A 5 -16.95 -0.14 -4.95
N MET A 6 -16.32 1.04 -4.94
CA MET A 6 -16.45 2.09 -3.93
C MET A 6 -15.92 1.73 -2.53
N SER A 7 -15.31 0.56 -2.33
CA SER A 7 -14.57 0.27 -1.09
C SER A 7 -13.51 1.32 -0.83
N GLY A 8 -13.43 1.79 0.41
CA GLY A 8 -12.49 2.82 0.85
C GLY A 8 -11.56 2.31 1.93
N SER A 9 -11.08 3.24 2.75
CA SER A 9 -10.09 2.99 3.81
C SER A 9 -10.49 1.85 4.74
N THR A 10 -11.76 1.78 5.16
CA THR A 10 -12.23 0.76 6.11
C THR A 10 -12.12 -0.64 5.54
N GLU A 11 -12.67 -0.89 4.34
CA GLU A 11 -12.65 -2.21 3.72
C GLU A 11 -11.22 -2.63 3.35
N PHE A 12 -10.42 -1.68 2.85
CA PHE A 12 -9.03 -1.94 2.50
C PHE A 12 -8.17 -2.29 3.72
N ARG A 13 -8.25 -1.51 4.80
CA ARG A 13 -7.52 -1.81 6.03
C ARG A 13 -8.01 -3.10 6.68
N LEU A 14 -9.30 -3.40 6.60
CA LEU A 14 -9.84 -4.67 7.08
C LEU A 14 -9.26 -5.87 6.31
N ALA A 15 -9.18 -5.75 4.98
CA ALA A 15 -8.56 -6.74 4.11
C ALA A 15 -7.09 -6.99 4.49
N MET A 16 -6.34 -5.91 4.65
CA MET A 16 -4.93 -5.95 5.01
C MET A 16 -4.73 -6.57 6.39
N THR A 17 -5.41 -6.06 7.41
CA THR A 17 -5.25 -6.50 8.82
C THR A 17 -5.73 -7.91 9.08
N ARG A 18 -6.83 -8.36 8.45
CA ARG A 18 -7.39 -9.68 8.72
C ARG A 18 -6.80 -10.79 7.86
N THR A 19 -6.23 -10.46 6.70
CA THR A 19 -5.84 -11.47 5.72
C THR A 19 -4.38 -11.31 5.29
N ILE A 20 -4.01 -10.14 4.77
CA ILE A 20 -2.70 -9.97 4.11
C ILE A 20 -1.55 -9.90 5.12
N LEU A 21 -1.64 -9.02 6.12
CA LEU A 21 -0.58 -8.83 7.11
C LEU A 21 -0.33 -10.11 7.94
N PRO A 22 -1.36 -10.83 8.44
CA PRO A 22 -1.13 -12.10 9.13
C PRO A 22 -0.48 -13.17 8.23
N ALA A 23 -0.85 -13.21 6.95
CA ALA A 23 -0.24 -14.14 6.00
C ALA A 23 1.24 -13.80 5.74
N LEU A 24 1.59 -12.52 5.64
CA LEU A 24 2.98 -12.08 5.52
C LEU A 24 3.79 -12.39 6.78
N ASP A 25 3.23 -12.15 7.97
CA ASP A 25 3.89 -12.52 9.25
C ASP A 25 4.13 -14.03 9.35
N ALA A 26 3.16 -14.85 8.94
CA ALA A 26 3.31 -16.31 8.94
C ALA A 26 4.33 -16.80 7.90
N PHE A 27 4.39 -16.13 6.75
CA PHE A 27 5.34 -16.46 5.68
C PHE A 27 6.79 -16.11 6.03
N ARG A 28 7.01 -15.08 6.86
CA ARG A 28 8.33 -14.58 7.28
C ARG A 28 9.24 -14.24 6.09
N PRO A 29 8.88 -13.24 5.26
CA PRO A 29 9.63 -12.92 4.06
C PRO A 29 11.05 -12.46 4.37
N GLU A 30 12.00 -12.87 3.54
CA GLU A 30 13.39 -12.38 3.59
C GLU A 30 13.57 -11.04 2.86
N ILE A 31 12.60 -10.63 2.05
CA ILE A 31 12.51 -9.34 1.34
C ILE A 31 11.04 -9.02 1.06
N VAL A 32 10.66 -7.74 1.16
CA VAL A 32 9.32 -7.27 0.75
C VAL A 32 9.43 -6.53 -0.58
N LEU A 33 8.72 -7.02 -1.60
CA LEU A 33 8.61 -6.38 -2.91
C LEU A 33 7.21 -5.77 -3.05
N ILE A 34 7.14 -4.46 -3.29
CA ILE A 34 5.88 -3.70 -3.40
C ILE A 34 5.67 -3.30 -4.86
N SER A 35 4.63 -3.87 -5.47
CA SER A 35 4.05 -3.39 -6.72
C SER A 35 3.17 -2.18 -6.37
N ALA A 36 3.74 -0.98 -6.44
CA ALA A 36 3.19 0.26 -5.88
C ALA A 36 2.29 0.96 -6.91
N GLY A 37 1.04 0.48 -7.01
CA GLY A 37 -0.03 1.13 -7.77
C GLY A 37 -0.82 2.12 -6.92
N PHE A 38 -1.14 3.27 -7.50
CA PHE A 38 -1.89 4.36 -6.86
C PHE A 38 -3.24 4.63 -7.55
N ASP A 39 -3.66 3.73 -8.44
CA ASP A 39 -4.93 3.80 -9.15
C ASP A 39 -6.16 3.53 -8.25
N ALA A 40 -5.99 2.93 -7.07
CA ALA A 40 -7.07 2.78 -6.08
C ALA A 40 -7.49 4.11 -5.40
N HIS A 41 -6.84 5.23 -5.74
CA HIS A 41 -7.17 6.54 -5.20
C HIS A 41 -8.55 6.99 -5.69
N ARG A 42 -9.34 7.64 -4.82
CA ARG A 42 -10.72 8.10 -5.11
C ARG A 42 -10.87 9.05 -6.31
N SER A 43 -9.76 9.59 -6.79
CA SER A 43 -9.69 10.56 -7.90
C SER A 43 -9.19 9.92 -9.19
N ASP A 44 -8.79 8.66 -9.14
CA ASP A 44 -8.32 7.94 -10.31
C ASP A 44 -9.50 7.62 -11.25
N PRO A 45 -9.35 7.83 -12.57
CA PRO A 45 -10.43 7.58 -13.51
C PRO A 45 -10.62 6.11 -13.88
N LEU A 46 -9.65 5.23 -13.60
CA LEU A 46 -9.66 3.84 -14.07
C LEU A 46 -10.13 2.84 -13.01
N ALA A 47 -9.88 3.11 -11.73
CA ALA A 47 -10.36 2.23 -10.65
C ALA A 47 -11.63 2.76 -9.99
N GLN A 48 -12.41 1.84 -9.42
CA GLN A 48 -13.62 2.14 -8.64
C GLN A 48 -13.37 1.89 -7.15
N LEU A 49 -12.30 2.45 -6.60
CA LEU A 49 -11.99 2.43 -5.17
C LEU A 49 -11.89 3.84 -4.63
N ALA A 50 -11.98 3.97 -3.31
CA ALA A 50 -12.11 5.24 -2.62
C ALA A 50 -11.01 5.44 -1.57
N LEU A 51 -9.76 5.07 -1.90
CA LEU A 51 -8.60 5.34 -1.06
C LEU A 51 -8.16 6.80 -1.16
N ASP A 52 -7.36 7.23 -0.21
CA ASP A 52 -6.63 8.50 -0.22
C ASP A 52 -5.16 8.30 0.21
N GLU A 53 -4.40 9.40 0.22
CA GLU A 53 -2.99 9.39 0.58
C GLU A 53 -2.72 8.80 1.98
N GLY A 54 -3.65 8.97 2.92
CA GLY A 54 -3.54 8.43 4.27
C GLY A 54 -3.58 6.91 4.32
N ASP A 55 -4.26 6.27 3.36
CA ASP A 55 -4.25 4.81 3.21
C ASP A 55 -2.94 4.29 2.62
N TYR A 56 -2.36 5.03 1.67
CA TYR A 56 -1.04 4.70 1.13
C TYR A 56 0.08 4.87 2.16
N VAL A 57 0.02 5.91 2.99
CA VAL A 57 0.91 6.07 4.16
C VAL A 57 0.78 4.85 5.07
N TRP A 58 -0.44 4.56 5.53
CA TRP A 58 -0.68 3.49 6.47
C TRP A 58 -0.21 2.12 5.96
N VAL A 59 -0.53 1.76 4.72
CA VAL A 59 -0.13 0.44 4.20
C VAL A 59 1.39 0.33 4.04
N THR A 60 2.06 1.44 3.72
CA THR A 60 3.52 1.48 3.65
C THR A 60 4.13 1.26 5.02
N GLU A 61 3.63 1.91 6.07
CA GLU A 61 4.07 1.69 7.46
C GLU A 61 3.93 0.22 7.85
N GLN A 62 2.78 -0.39 7.57
CA GLN A 62 2.53 -1.80 7.91
C GLN A 62 3.47 -2.75 7.16
N LEU A 63 3.80 -2.47 5.89
CA LEU A 63 4.74 -3.30 5.12
C LEU A 63 6.19 -3.12 5.60
N LEU A 64 6.57 -1.90 6.01
CA LEU A 64 7.87 -1.65 6.64
C LEU A 64 7.99 -2.38 7.99
N GLU A 65 6.93 -2.43 8.79
CA GLU A 65 6.93 -3.21 10.03
C GLU A 65 7.16 -4.71 9.76
N ILE A 66 6.50 -5.28 8.74
CA ILE A 66 6.72 -6.67 8.32
C ILE A 66 8.18 -6.88 7.91
N ALA A 67 8.73 -5.96 7.10
CA ALA A 67 10.12 -6.04 6.67
C ALA A 67 11.11 -5.90 7.83
N GLY A 68 10.81 -5.04 8.80
CA GLY A 68 11.60 -4.90 10.03
C GLY A 68 11.59 -6.17 10.88
N ARG A 69 10.46 -6.88 10.96
CA ARG A 69 10.34 -8.14 11.71
C ARG A 69 11.06 -9.31 11.03
N HIS A 70 10.97 -9.45 9.71
CA HIS A 70 11.34 -10.70 9.03
C HIS A 70 12.43 -10.55 7.95
N ALA A 71 12.58 -9.36 7.38
CA ALA A 71 13.39 -9.12 6.18
C ALA A 71 14.61 -8.23 6.44
N GLU A 72 15.00 -7.99 7.69
CA GLU A 72 16.08 -7.05 8.06
C GLU A 72 15.90 -5.66 7.42
N GLY A 73 14.64 -5.22 7.29
CA GLY A 73 14.30 -3.95 6.64
C GLY A 73 14.44 -3.92 5.12
N ARG A 74 14.73 -5.04 4.45
CA ARG A 74 14.85 -5.10 2.99
C ARG A 74 13.50 -4.93 2.31
N VAL A 75 13.32 -3.77 1.67
CA VAL A 75 12.12 -3.42 0.90
C VAL A 75 12.52 -2.84 -0.46
N VAL A 76 11.82 -3.26 -1.51
CA VAL A 76 11.91 -2.64 -2.84
C VAL A 76 10.50 -2.30 -3.29
N ALA A 77 10.28 -1.05 -3.70
CA ALA A 77 9.03 -0.61 -4.30
C ALA A 77 9.25 -0.26 -5.78
N ALA A 78 8.37 -0.75 -6.64
CA ALA A 78 8.34 -0.43 -8.07
C ALA A 78 7.01 0.24 -8.40
N LEU A 79 7.05 1.39 -9.07
CA LEU A 79 5.85 2.11 -9.49
C LEU A 79 5.09 1.32 -10.55
N GLU A 80 3.76 1.29 -10.43
CA GLU A 80 2.86 0.60 -11.34
C GLU A 80 1.78 1.56 -11.89
N GLY A 81 0.50 1.33 -11.56
CA GLY A 81 -0.63 2.14 -12.00
C GLY A 81 -0.81 3.44 -11.20
N GLY A 82 -1.75 4.25 -11.69
CA GLY A 82 -2.06 5.59 -11.17
C GLY A 82 -2.15 6.56 -12.33
N TYR A 83 -3.36 7.03 -12.60
CA TYR A 83 -3.73 7.64 -13.88
C TYR A 83 -4.34 9.03 -13.70
N ASN A 84 -4.66 9.42 -12.46
CA ASN A 84 -4.81 10.82 -12.11
C ASN A 84 -3.47 11.41 -11.67
N LEU A 85 -2.89 12.32 -12.46
CA LEU A 85 -1.55 12.87 -12.21
C LEU A 85 -1.41 13.58 -10.85
N GLY A 86 -2.44 14.30 -10.42
CA GLY A 86 -2.45 15.00 -9.14
C GLY A 86 -2.40 13.99 -7.98
N ALA A 87 -3.34 13.06 -7.97
CA ALA A 87 -3.42 12.01 -6.95
C ALA A 87 -2.21 11.07 -6.97
N LEU A 88 -1.69 10.74 -8.16
CA LEU A 88 -0.48 9.94 -8.30
C LEU A 88 0.69 10.65 -7.64
N SER A 89 0.92 11.93 -7.96
CA SER A 89 2.04 12.69 -7.41
C SER A 89 1.97 12.82 -5.88
N SER A 90 0.79 13.10 -5.32
CA SER A 90 0.59 13.22 -3.87
C SER A 90 0.75 11.87 -3.17
N SER A 91 0.20 10.81 -3.73
CA SER A 91 0.26 9.45 -3.16
C SER A 91 1.67 8.87 -3.22
N VAL A 92 2.40 9.04 -4.33
CA VAL A 92 3.81 8.64 -4.46
C VAL A 92 4.66 9.40 -3.45
N ALA A 93 4.48 10.73 -3.34
CA ALA A 93 5.21 11.53 -2.37
C ALA A 93 4.93 11.07 -0.93
N ALA A 94 3.68 10.74 -0.61
CA ALA A 94 3.30 10.24 0.71
C ALA A 94 3.94 8.87 1.01
N HIS A 95 3.88 7.93 0.05
CA HIS A 95 4.54 6.62 0.14
C HIS A 95 6.06 6.73 0.33
N LEU A 96 6.73 7.57 -0.48
CA LEU A 96 8.18 7.76 -0.40
C LEU A 96 8.63 8.39 0.92
N ARG A 97 7.88 9.35 1.48
CA ARG A 97 8.23 9.93 2.79
C ARG A 97 8.31 8.88 3.89
N VAL A 98 7.40 7.90 3.88
CA VAL A 98 7.39 6.80 4.83
C VAL A 98 8.56 5.85 4.58
N LEU A 99 8.84 5.49 3.32
CA LEU A 99 10.00 4.65 2.98
C LEU A 99 11.32 5.30 3.42
N MET A 100 11.44 6.62 3.32
CA MET A 100 12.64 7.37 3.69
C MET A 100 12.76 7.67 5.19
N SER A 101 11.73 7.41 6.00
CA SER A 101 11.76 7.63 7.45
C SER A 101 12.35 6.46 8.26
N THR A 102 12.89 5.45 7.57
CA THR A 102 13.51 4.25 8.17
C THR A 102 15.00 4.46 8.39
#